data_AF-A0A5N6RYP6-F1
#
_entry.id   AF-A0A5N6RYP6-F1
#
_cell.length_a   1.000
_cell.length_b   1.000
_cell.length_c   1.000
_cell.angle_alpha   90.00
_cell.angle_beta   90.00
_cell.angle_gamma   90.00
#
_symmetry.space_group_name_H-M   'P 1'
#
loop_
_entity.id
_entity.type
_entity.pdbx_description
1 polymer ?
#
loop_
_entity_poly.entity_id
_entity_poly.type
_entity_poly.pdbx_seq_one_letter_code
_entity_poly.pdbx_strand_id
1 'polypeptide(L)'
;MAITGGAFPERPQIHRLPQSHYIDAVRWLPQLSAFDRFAVLALSSPSPALQIHSLDPQTLTLAPQSSWTPPSRVSSLRTSRTQTHQPLIAAGTVSGSLHLLFANAVDASMESELTVPEKDLHAGPVSCVDVMDGSAECVSVGEDGRVNLVSVTGSRFGVRRVFDSEGLVSYTAAKWASPAEFVTGGYGFGLQWWDQRRSGGAVSQFKANW
;
A
#
# COMPACT_ATOMS: atom_id res chain seq x y z
N MET A 1 8.83 19.55 -12.64
CA MET A 1 7.69 19.98 -13.47
C MET A 1 6.58 20.41 -12.53
N ALA A 2 6.42 21.71 -12.33
CA ALA A 2 5.40 22.25 -11.44
C ALA A 2 4.02 22.04 -12.08
N ILE A 3 3.09 21.43 -11.36
CA ILE A 3 1.69 21.38 -11.79
C ILE A 3 1.15 22.79 -11.55
N THR A 4 1.21 23.63 -12.57
CA THR A 4 0.42 24.86 -12.64
C THR A 4 -1.05 24.44 -12.55
N GLY A 5 -1.72 24.87 -11.48
CA GLY A 5 -3.11 24.52 -11.19
C GLY A 5 -3.99 24.73 -12.41
N GLY A 6 -4.46 23.61 -12.98
CA GLY A 6 -5.64 23.65 -13.82
C GLY A 6 -6.78 24.13 -12.94
N ALA A 7 -7.30 25.32 -13.21
CA ALA A 7 -8.54 25.79 -12.63
C ALA A 7 -9.60 24.72 -12.92
N PHE A 8 -10.05 24.02 -11.88
CA PHE A 8 -11.28 23.26 -12.01
C PHE A 8 -12.37 24.25 -12.46
N PRO A 9 -13.10 23.97 -13.55
CA PRO A 9 -14.09 24.90 -14.10
C PRO A 9 -15.17 25.26 -13.06
N GLU A 10 -15.36 24.40 -12.06
CA GLU A 10 -16.16 24.65 -10.86
C GLU A 10 -15.34 24.34 -9.61
N ARG A 11 -15.66 25.01 -8.49
CA ARG A 11 -15.01 24.72 -7.21
C ARG A 11 -15.34 23.29 -6.77
N PRO A 12 -14.37 22.52 -6.23
CA PRO A 12 -14.63 21.19 -5.72
C PRO A 12 -15.66 21.25 -4.59
N GLN A 13 -16.69 20.39 -4.67
CA GLN A 13 -17.64 20.21 -3.60
C GLN A 13 -17.02 19.33 -2.51
N ILE A 14 -17.14 19.75 -1.24
CA ILE A 14 -16.59 19.05 -0.09
C ILE A 14 -17.74 18.45 0.70
N HIS A 15 -17.77 17.13 0.79
CA HIS A 15 -18.77 16.39 1.57
C HIS A 15 -18.11 15.76 2.80
N ARG A 16 -18.87 15.67 3.90
CA ARG A 16 -18.42 15.04 5.15
C ARG A 16 -19.24 13.78 5.37
N LEU A 17 -18.56 12.66 5.47
CA LEU A 17 -19.15 11.34 5.69
C LEU A 17 -18.77 10.89 7.11
N PRO A 18 -19.70 10.94 8.09
CA PRO A 18 -19.40 10.55 9.46
C PRO A 18 -18.97 9.08 9.53
N GLN A 19 -17.98 8.79 10.38
CA GLN A 19 -17.49 7.44 10.64
C GLN A 19 -17.38 7.25 12.15
N SER A 20 -17.81 6.08 12.64
CA SER A 20 -17.78 5.74 14.07
C SER A 20 -16.43 5.22 14.54
N HIS A 21 -15.51 4.94 13.62
CA HIS A 21 -14.19 4.37 13.87
C HIS A 21 -13.11 5.39 13.49
N TYR A 22 -11.95 5.32 14.15
CA TYR A 22 -10.75 6.02 13.68
C TYR A 22 -10.27 5.42 12.38
N ILE A 23 -9.95 6.28 11.41
CA ILE A 23 -9.44 5.89 10.09
C ILE A 23 -7.95 6.19 10.04
N ASP A 24 -7.15 5.16 9.79
CA ASP A 24 -5.70 5.27 9.67
C ASP A 24 -5.25 5.53 8.22
N ALA A 25 -5.97 4.95 7.26
CA ALA A 25 -5.69 5.13 5.85
C ALA A 25 -6.95 4.93 5.00
N VAL A 26 -7.00 5.65 3.87
CA VAL A 26 -8.03 5.50 2.83
C VAL A 26 -7.37 5.36 1.47
N ARG A 27 -7.83 4.41 0.66
CA ARG A 27 -7.43 4.26 -0.74
C ARG A 27 -8.64 3.95 -1.60
N TRP A 28 -8.64 4.41 -2.85
CA TRP A 28 -9.61 3.91 -3.82
C TRP A 28 -9.26 2.47 -4.19
N LEU A 29 -10.24 1.58 -4.19
CA LEU A 29 -10.07 0.31 -4.86
C LEU A 29 -10.11 0.56 -6.38
N PRO A 30 -9.14 0.10 -7.15
CA PRO A 30 -9.13 0.36 -8.58
C PRO A 30 -10.35 -0.24 -9.28
N GLN A 31 -11.03 0.61 -10.06
CA GLN A 31 -12.34 0.30 -10.62
C GLN A 31 -12.23 -0.38 -11.98
N LEU A 32 -13.14 -1.30 -12.29
CA LEU A 32 -13.40 -1.75 -13.66
C LEU A 32 -14.46 -0.89 -14.37
N SER A 33 -15.38 -0.31 -13.61
CA SER A 33 -16.56 0.41 -14.09
C SER A 33 -16.54 1.86 -13.60
N ALA A 34 -17.09 2.79 -14.39
CA ALA A 34 -17.25 4.19 -13.96
C ALA A 34 -18.39 4.38 -12.94
N PHE A 35 -19.26 3.39 -12.78
CA PHE A 35 -20.45 3.45 -11.93
C PHE A 35 -20.15 3.03 -10.49
N ASP A 36 -19.17 2.15 -10.28
CA ASP A 36 -18.87 1.59 -8.97
C ASP A 36 -17.67 2.30 -8.34
N ARG A 37 -17.89 2.92 -7.18
CA ARG A 37 -16.84 3.64 -6.45
C ARG A 37 -16.57 2.97 -5.11
N PHE A 38 -15.55 2.13 -5.06
CA PHE A 38 -15.17 1.46 -3.82
C PHE A 38 -13.97 2.15 -3.15
N ALA A 39 -14.09 2.39 -1.85
CA ALA A 39 -13.01 2.89 -1.00
C ALA A 39 -12.61 1.80 0.00
N VAL A 40 -11.30 1.61 0.16
CA VAL A 40 -10.69 0.75 1.19
C VAL A 40 -10.31 1.63 2.37
N LEU A 41 -10.82 1.29 3.55
CA LEU A 41 -10.56 1.98 4.82
C LEU A 41 -9.83 1.05 5.78
N ALA A 42 -8.71 1.52 6.32
CA ALA A 42 -8.06 0.91 7.47
C ALA A 42 -8.57 1.59 8.75
N LEU A 43 -9.13 0.80 9.67
CA LEU A 43 -9.76 1.22 10.91
C LEU A 43 -8.99 0.69 12.12
N SER A 44 -8.97 1.40 13.25
CA SER A 44 -8.17 1.03 14.44
C SER A 44 -8.90 0.91 15.78
N SER A 45 -10.16 1.32 15.92
CA SER A 45 -10.88 1.29 17.20
C SER A 45 -12.36 0.98 17.01
N PRO A 46 -12.97 0.04 17.78
CA PRO A 46 -12.44 -0.65 18.96
C PRO A 46 -11.51 -1.84 18.66
N SER A 47 -11.48 -2.32 17.41
CA SER A 47 -10.58 -3.37 16.92
C SER A 47 -10.09 -3.00 15.53
N PRO A 48 -8.89 -3.43 15.12
CA PRO A 48 -8.39 -3.11 13.80
C PRO A 48 -9.19 -3.87 12.73
N ALA A 49 -9.52 -3.19 11.64
CA ALA A 49 -10.29 -3.75 10.53
C ALA A 49 -9.87 -3.08 9.22
N LEU A 50 -9.93 -3.84 8.12
CA LEU A 50 -9.82 -3.31 6.77
C LEU A 50 -11.15 -3.54 6.07
N GLN A 51 -11.83 -2.47 5.69
CA GLN A 51 -13.16 -2.54 5.10
C GLN A 51 -13.17 -1.95 3.71
N ILE A 52 -13.94 -2.57 2.82
CA ILE A 52 -14.26 -1.98 1.52
C ILE A 52 -15.68 -1.45 1.58
N HIS A 53 -15.86 -0.19 1.20
CA HIS A 53 -17.13 0.51 1.19
C HIS A 53 -17.46 0.96 -0.22
N SER A 54 -18.72 0.84 -0.64
CA SER A 54 -19.21 1.53 -1.84
C SER A 54 -19.62 2.95 -1.48
N LEU A 55 -19.25 3.90 -2.34
CA LEU A 55 -19.68 5.28 -2.29
C LEU A 55 -20.79 5.49 -3.31
N ASP A 56 -21.99 5.78 -2.83
CA ASP A 56 -23.07 6.24 -3.68
C ASP A 56 -22.89 7.74 -3.98
N PRO A 57 -22.66 8.15 -5.23
CA PRO A 57 -22.46 9.56 -5.59
C PRO A 57 -23.76 10.39 -5.50
N GLN A 58 -24.94 9.76 -5.48
CA GLN A 58 -26.22 10.45 -5.40
C GLN A 58 -26.62 10.74 -3.96
N THR A 59 -26.54 9.71 -3.10
CA THR A 59 -26.90 9.87 -1.68
C THR A 59 -25.72 10.33 -0.82
N LEU A 60 -24.49 10.24 -1.34
CA LEU A 60 -23.24 10.54 -0.62
C LEU A 60 -23.17 9.75 0.68
N THR A 61 -23.34 8.43 0.58
CA THR A 61 -23.26 7.51 1.70
C THR A 61 -22.20 6.44 1.43
N LEU A 62 -21.63 5.92 2.51
CA LEU A 62 -20.71 4.79 2.48
C LEU A 62 -21.46 3.55 2.96
N ALA A 63 -21.59 2.56 2.08
CA ALA A 63 -22.17 1.27 2.43
C ALA A 63 -21.07 0.21 2.51
N PRO A 64 -20.91 -0.50 3.64
CA PRO A 64 -19.90 -1.54 3.77
C PRO A 64 -20.21 -2.71 2.82
N GLN A 65 -19.18 -3.21 2.14
CA GLN A 65 -19.26 -4.35 1.21
C GLN A 65 -18.56 -5.58 1.76
N SER A 66 -17.33 -5.40 2.24
CA SER A 66 -16.52 -6.48 2.78
C SER A 66 -15.63 -5.98 3.92
N SER A 67 -15.21 -6.90 4.77
CA SER A 67 -14.36 -6.62 5.93
C SER A 67 -13.38 -7.76 6.14
N TRP A 68 -12.17 -7.40 6.54
CA TRP A 68 -11.14 -8.32 6.99
C TRP A 68 -10.48 -7.81 8.27
N THR A 69 -10.13 -8.74 9.15
CA THR A 69 -9.57 -8.42 10.47
C THR A 69 -8.06 -8.68 10.44
N PRO A 70 -7.22 -7.63 10.38
CA PRO A 70 -5.78 -7.79 10.47
C PRO A 70 -5.34 -8.28 11.87
N PRO A 71 -4.17 -8.91 11.96
CA PRO A 71 -3.59 -9.33 13.24
C PRO A 71 -3.19 -8.15 14.13
N SER A 72 -2.93 -6.98 13.56
CA SER A 72 -2.66 -5.73 14.28
C SER A 72 -3.08 -4.52 13.45
N ARG A 73 -3.03 -3.31 14.02
CA ARG A 73 -3.39 -2.06 13.32
C ARG A 73 -2.63 -1.93 12.00
N VAL A 74 -3.31 -1.54 10.92
CA VAL A 74 -2.69 -1.28 9.62
C VAL A 74 -1.89 0.03 9.71
N SER A 75 -0.59 -0.05 9.42
CA SER A 75 0.32 1.10 9.39
C SER A 75 0.55 1.64 7.99
N SER A 76 0.38 0.80 6.96
CA SER A 76 0.51 1.22 5.56
C SER A 76 -0.48 0.52 4.66
N LEU A 77 -1.04 1.26 3.69
CA LEU A 77 -2.08 0.77 2.78
C LEU A 77 -1.81 1.26 1.35
N ARG A 78 -1.80 0.32 0.41
CA ARG A 78 -1.74 0.59 -1.03
C ARG A 78 -2.74 -0.29 -1.77
N THR A 79 -3.30 0.24 -2.84
CA THR A 79 -4.14 -0.51 -3.78
C THR A 79 -3.54 -0.44 -5.17
N SER A 80 -3.72 -1.50 -5.96
CA SER A 80 -3.30 -1.57 -7.35
C SER A 80 -4.18 -2.58 -8.13
N ARG A 81 -3.89 -2.75 -9.41
CA ARG A 81 -4.52 -3.75 -10.29
C ARG A 81 -3.46 -4.72 -10.77
N THR A 82 -3.80 -6.00 -10.73
CA THR A 82 -3.00 -7.04 -11.39
C THR A 82 -3.14 -6.92 -12.92
N GLN A 83 -2.33 -7.69 -13.65
CA GLN A 83 -2.42 -7.80 -15.10
C GLN A 83 -3.79 -8.32 -15.58
N THR A 84 -4.47 -9.14 -14.77
CA THR A 84 -5.82 -9.65 -15.04
C THR A 84 -6.93 -8.69 -14.60
N HIS A 85 -6.58 -7.44 -14.29
CA HIS A 85 -7.46 -6.40 -13.77
C HIS A 85 -8.14 -6.73 -12.43
N GLN A 86 -7.64 -7.72 -11.70
CA GLN A 86 -8.12 -8.01 -10.35
C GLN A 86 -7.60 -6.93 -9.38
N PRO A 87 -8.46 -6.31 -8.57
CA PRO A 87 -8.03 -5.41 -7.51
C PRO A 87 -7.17 -6.11 -6.47
N LEU A 88 -6.07 -5.47 -6.13
CA LEU A 88 -5.11 -5.91 -5.11
C LEU A 88 -4.98 -4.83 -4.04
N ILE A 89 -5.03 -5.25 -2.78
CA ILE A 89 -4.82 -4.42 -1.60
C ILE A 89 -3.59 -4.96 -0.87
N ALA A 90 -2.57 -4.12 -0.71
CA ALA A 90 -1.42 -4.41 0.13
C ALA A 90 -1.56 -3.65 1.46
N ALA A 91 -1.50 -4.38 2.57
CA ALA A 91 -1.59 -3.85 3.92
C ALA A 91 -0.37 -4.29 4.74
N GLY A 92 0.41 -3.31 5.20
CA GLY A 92 1.44 -3.49 6.21
C GLY A 92 0.90 -3.16 7.60
N THR A 93 1.34 -3.88 8.62
CA THR A 93 0.83 -3.71 9.99
C THR A 93 1.88 -3.16 10.96
N VAL A 94 1.41 -2.64 12.10
CA VAL A 94 2.27 -2.15 13.19
C VAL A 94 3.11 -3.27 13.80
N SER A 95 2.66 -4.53 13.75
CA SER A 95 3.45 -5.67 14.22
C SER A 95 4.49 -6.18 13.21
N GLY A 96 4.52 -5.62 12.00
CA GLY A 96 5.51 -5.97 10.98
C GLY A 96 5.09 -7.05 9.99
N SER A 97 3.82 -7.46 9.99
CA SER A 97 3.27 -8.37 8.98
C SER A 97 2.87 -7.64 7.70
N LEU A 98 2.86 -8.37 6.58
CA LEU A 98 2.41 -7.88 5.28
C LEU A 98 1.33 -8.80 4.71
N HIS A 99 0.25 -8.20 4.21
CA HIS A 99 -0.89 -8.92 3.66
C HIS A 99 -1.20 -8.41 2.25
N LEU A 100 -1.41 -9.34 1.32
CA LEU A 100 -1.89 -9.09 -0.03
C LEU A 100 -3.29 -9.68 -0.15
N LEU A 101 -4.30 -8.82 -0.25
CA LEU A 101 -5.71 -9.20 -0.36
C LEU A 101 -6.19 -8.94 -1.78
N PHE A 102 -6.76 -9.96 -2.41
CA PHE A 102 -7.38 -9.84 -3.73
C PHE A 102 -8.88 -9.67 -3.55
N ALA A 103 -9.43 -8.66 -4.19
CA ALA A 103 -10.87 -8.39 -4.17
C ALA A 103 -11.50 -8.65 -5.53
N ASN A 104 -12.76 -9.03 -5.53
CA ASN A 104 -13.58 -9.12 -6.72
C ASN A 104 -13.79 -7.70 -7.29
N ALA A 105 -13.66 -7.55 -8.59
CA ALA A 105 -13.70 -6.26 -9.24
C ALA A 105 -15.11 -5.70 -9.46
N VAL A 106 -16.14 -6.52 -9.28
CA VAL A 106 -17.56 -6.19 -9.49
C VAL A 106 -18.24 -5.87 -8.17
N ASP A 107 -18.16 -6.78 -7.20
CA ASP A 107 -18.87 -6.65 -5.92
C ASP A 107 -17.97 -6.27 -4.74
N ALA A 108 -16.66 -6.13 -4.96
CA ALA A 108 -15.68 -5.79 -3.93
C ALA A 108 -15.63 -6.77 -2.73
N SER A 109 -16.06 -8.01 -2.93
CA SER A 109 -15.82 -9.10 -1.98
C SER A 109 -14.33 -9.47 -1.92
N MET A 110 -13.83 -9.90 -0.77
CA MET A 110 -12.44 -10.36 -0.64
C MET A 110 -12.37 -11.85 -0.97
N GLU A 111 -11.61 -12.21 -2.00
CA GLU A 111 -11.57 -13.56 -2.56
C GLU A 111 -10.42 -14.40 -2.00
N SER A 112 -9.26 -13.77 -1.79
CA SER A 112 -8.08 -14.47 -1.26
C SER A 112 -7.15 -13.55 -0.50
N GLU A 113 -6.41 -14.14 0.43
CA GLU A 113 -5.41 -13.51 1.26
C GLU A 113 -4.10 -14.27 1.14
N LEU A 114 -3.01 -13.51 1.09
CA LEU A 114 -1.66 -14.02 1.21
C LEU A 114 -0.90 -13.21 2.24
N THR A 115 -0.27 -13.91 3.18
CA THR A 115 0.27 -13.30 4.38
C THR A 115 1.73 -13.67 4.55
N VAL A 116 2.55 -12.65 4.80
CA VAL A 116 3.86 -12.85 5.45
C VAL A 116 3.70 -12.42 6.90
N PRO A 117 3.91 -13.35 7.86
CA PRO A 117 3.72 -13.05 9.27
C PRO A 117 4.77 -12.04 9.78
N GLU A 118 4.54 -11.55 10.99
CA GLU A 118 5.50 -10.69 11.69
C GLU A 118 6.88 -11.38 11.84
N LYS A 119 7.94 -10.56 11.99
CA LYS A 119 9.34 -10.99 12.18
C LYS A 119 10.02 -11.66 10.97
N ASP A 120 9.26 -12.16 10.01
CA ASP A 120 9.80 -12.68 8.75
C ASP A 120 10.34 -11.55 7.86
N LEU A 121 9.57 -10.47 7.69
CA LEU A 121 9.97 -9.30 6.91
C LEU A 121 10.57 -8.20 7.78
N HIS A 122 9.79 -7.76 8.78
CA HIS A 122 10.12 -6.61 9.61
C HIS A 122 10.12 -6.98 11.09
N ALA A 123 11.06 -6.41 11.84
CA ALA A 123 11.16 -6.55 13.30
C ALA A 123 10.29 -5.53 14.07
N GLY A 124 9.65 -4.61 13.35
CA GLY A 124 8.75 -3.59 13.86
C GLY A 124 7.72 -3.17 12.81
N PRO A 125 7.08 -2.00 12.96
CA PRO A 125 6.04 -1.55 12.04
C PRO A 125 6.47 -1.51 10.58
N VAL A 126 5.59 -1.95 9.68
CA VAL A 126 5.76 -1.70 8.24
C VAL A 126 5.43 -0.24 7.97
N SER A 127 6.44 0.58 7.72
CA SER A 127 6.29 2.03 7.53
C SER A 127 5.63 2.37 6.20
N CYS A 128 6.01 1.67 5.13
CA CYS A 128 5.44 1.91 3.81
C CYS A 128 5.39 0.63 2.97
N VAL A 129 4.29 0.48 2.22
CA VAL A 129 4.13 -0.51 1.16
C VAL A 129 3.83 0.18 -0.15
N ASP A 130 4.39 -0.31 -1.25
CA ASP A 130 3.99 0.08 -2.60
C ASP A 130 3.92 -1.14 -3.52
N VAL A 131 2.92 -1.13 -4.40
CA VAL A 131 2.64 -2.25 -5.31
C VAL A 131 2.90 -1.79 -6.73
N MET A 132 3.61 -2.61 -7.49
CA MET A 132 3.92 -2.32 -8.89
C MET A 132 2.65 -2.52 -9.73
N ASP A 133 2.25 -1.47 -10.43
CA ASP A 133 1.03 -1.48 -11.25
C ASP A 133 1.09 -2.55 -12.35
N GLY A 134 -0.02 -3.27 -12.53
CA GLY A 134 -0.11 -4.38 -13.49
C GLY A 134 0.57 -5.67 -13.01
N SER A 135 1.08 -5.70 -11.78
CA SER A 135 1.70 -6.88 -11.18
C SER A 135 1.13 -7.15 -9.78
N ALA A 136 1.56 -8.25 -9.16
CA ALA A 136 1.35 -8.50 -7.74
C ALA A 136 2.70 -8.50 -7.00
N GLU A 137 3.60 -7.60 -7.37
CA GLU A 137 4.88 -7.36 -6.67
C GLU A 137 4.76 -6.14 -5.75
N CYS A 138 5.03 -6.36 -4.48
CA CYS A 138 4.94 -5.38 -3.41
C CYS A 138 6.33 -5.15 -2.81
N VAL A 139 6.76 -3.90 -2.74
CA VAL A 139 7.89 -3.49 -1.91
C VAL A 139 7.36 -3.06 -0.55
N SER A 140 8.04 -3.48 0.53
CA SER A 140 7.78 -3.00 1.88
C SER A 140 9.05 -2.50 2.54
N VAL A 141 8.92 -1.46 3.35
CA VAL A 141 10.03 -0.87 4.09
C VAL A 141 9.62 -0.54 5.52
N GLY A 142 10.60 -0.54 6.42
CA GLY A 142 10.39 -0.29 7.85
C GLY A 142 11.46 0.60 8.47
N GLU A 143 11.15 1.13 9.65
CA GLU A 143 12.12 1.86 10.48
C GLU A 143 13.23 0.96 11.03
N ASP A 144 13.05 -0.37 10.95
CA ASP A 144 14.05 -1.39 11.21
C ASP A 144 15.16 -1.47 10.14
N GLY A 145 15.05 -0.64 9.09
CA GLY A 145 16.08 -0.54 8.06
C GLY A 145 16.04 -1.65 7.03
N ARG A 146 14.94 -2.39 6.98
CA ARG A 146 14.74 -3.47 6.01
C ARG A 146 13.97 -3.00 4.80
N VAL A 147 14.36 -3.52 3.65
CA VAL A 147 13.66 -3.40 2.37
C VAL A 147 13.36 -4.80 1.88
N ASN A 148 12.08 -5.12 1.72
CA ASN A 148 11.62 -6.44 1.30
C ASN A 148 10.78 -6.35 0.01
N LEU A 149 10.83 -7.41 -0.78
CA LEU A 149 9.98 -7.63 -1.94
C LEU A 149 9.16 -8.90 -1.73
N VAL A 150 7.88 -8.79 -2.02
CA VAL A 150 6.92 -9.89 -1.95
C VAL A 150 6.15 -9.94 -3.26
N SER A 151 6.15 -11.10 -3.91
CA SER A 151 5.59 -11.26 -5.25
C SER A 151 4.65 -12.44 -5.33
N VAL A 152 3.54 -12.29 -6.07
CA VAL A 152 2.65 -13.39 -6.45
C VAL A 152 2.73 -13.60 -7.96
N THR A 153 3.11 -14.79 -8.40
CA THR A 153 3.17 -15.15 -9.83
C THR A 153 2.47 -16.47 -10.06
N GLY A 154 1.24 -16.41 -10.58
CA GLY A 154 0.37 -17.58 -10.64
C GLY A 154 0.09 -18.11 -9.24
N SER A 155 0.39 -19.38 -8.98
CA SER A 155 0.28 -19.99 -7.65
C SER A 155 1.53 -19.86 -6.78
N ARG A 156 2.61 -19.23 -7.29
CA ARG A 156 3.87 -19.10 -6.55
C ARG A 156 3.91 -17.81 -5.77
N PHE A 157 4.23 -17.95 -4.49
CA PHE A 157 4.55 -16.85 -3.60
C PHE A 157 6.06 -16.74 -3.41
N GLY A 158 6.59 -15.55 -3.61
CA GLY A 158 8.00 -15.24 -3.42
C GLY A 158 8.20 -14.16 -2.38
N VAL A 159 9.16 -14.37 -1.49
CA VAL A 159 9.59 -13.38 -0.49
C VAL A 159 11.10 -13.22 -0.62
N ARG A 160 11.57 -11.98 -0.68
CA ARG A 160 13.00 -11.65 -0.79
C ARG A 160 13.33 -10.40 0.00
N ARG A 161 14.32 -10.48 0.89
CA ARG A 161 14.96 -9.29 1.46
C ARG A 161 15.91 -8.69 0.43
N VAL A 162 15.68 -7.43 0.05
CA VAL A 162 16.55 -6.68 -0.87
C VAL A 162 17.73 -6.09 -0.12
N PHE A 163 17.47 -5.56 1.07
CA PHE A 163 18.48 -4.91 1.89
C PHE A 163 18.11 -5.00 3.37
N ASP A 164 19.14 -5.10 4.21
CA ASP A 164 19.05 -5.01 5.65
C ASP A 164 20.15 -4.05 6.12
N SER A 165 19.78 -2.92 6.69
CA SER A 165 20.76 -2.03 7.32
C SER A 165 21.06 -2.41 8.77
N GLU A 166 20.45 -3.47 9.30
CA GLU A 166 20.54 -3.86 10.71
C GLU A 166 20.17 -2.71 11.66
N GLY A 167 19.10 -1.97 11.31
CA GLY A 167 18.62 -0.81 12.08
C GLY A 167 19.46 0.48 11.98
N LEU A 168 20.52 0.52 11.17
CA LEU A 168 21.34 1.74 10.98
C LEU A 168 20.61 2.85 10.20
N VAL A 169 19.60 2.50 9.43
CA VAL A 169 18.77 3.40 8.61
C VAL A 169 17.32 3.14 8.93
N SER A 170 16.47 4.17 8.89
CA SER A 170 15.03 3.99 9.00
C SER A 170 14.37 4.42 7.70
N TYR A 171 13.62 3.50 7.07
CA TYR A 171 12.86 3.79 5.86
C TYR A 171 11.39 4.08 6.22
N THR A 172 10.86 5.17 5.68
CA THR A 172 9.48 5.60 5.92
C THR A 172 8.66 5.73 4.64
N ALA A 173 9.30 5.65 3.47
CA ALA A 173 8.63 5.70 2.18
C ALA A 173 9.28 4.74 1.19
N ALA A 174 8.45 4.14 0.33
CA ALA A 174 8.85 3.37 -0.83
C ALA A 174 7.93 3.70 -2.02
N LYS A 175 8.48 3.70 -3.22
CA LYS A 175 7.71 3.90 -4.45
C LYS A 175 8.33 3.18 -5.63
N TRP A 176 7.57 2.37 -6.34
CA TRP A 176 7.97 1.84 -7.64
C TRP A 176 8.16 2.97 -8.65
N ALA A 177 9.26 2.90 -9.39
CA ALA A 177 9.60 3.83 -10.47
C ALA A 177 9.50 3.16 -11.85
N SER A 178 9.77 1.85 -11.93
CA SER A 178 9.64 1.04 -13.13
C SER A 178 9.46 -0.44 -12.75
N PRO A 179 9.23 -1.36 -13.70
CA PRO A 179 9.17 -2.79 -13.42
C PRO A 179 10.45 -3.39 -12.81
N ALA A 180 11.57 -2.67 -12.87
CA ALA A 180 12.85 -3.12 -12.31
C ALA A 180 13.38 -2.20 -11.22
N GLU A 181 12.74 -1.05 -10.95
CA GLU A 181 13.33 -0.01 -10.11
C GLU A 181 12.32 0.58 -9.14
N PHE A 182 12.80 0.91 -7.96
CA PHE A 182 12.02 1.60 -6.95
C PHE A 182 12.91 2.56 -6.17
N VAL A 183 12.27 3.48 -5.45
CA VAL A 183 12.93 4.48 -4.61
C VAL A 183 12.48 4.27 -3.18
N THR A 184 13.42 4.32 -2.24
CA THR A 184 13.11 4.41 -0.81
C THR A 184 13.54 5.76 -0.27
N GLY A 185 12.90 6.19 0.81
CA GLY A 185 13.26 7.40 1.54
C GLY A 185 13.02 7.22 3.03
N GLY A 186 13.75 7.99 3.83
CA GLY A 186 13.58 7.97 5.28
C GLY A 186 14.67 8.74 6.01
N TYR A 187 14.79 8.49 7.31
CA TYR A 187 15.70 9.20 8.19
C TYR A 187 17.13 8.68 8.01
N GLY A 188 18.09 9.62 7.92
CA GLY A 188 19.53 9.35 7.88
C GLY A 188 20.19 9.29 6.50
N PHE A 189 19.45 8.95 5.42
CA PHE A 189 20.09 8.63 4.13
C PHE A 189 19.42 9.23 2.87
N GLY A 190 18.49 10.18 3.02
CA GLY A 190 17.85 10.85 1.88
C GLY A 190 17.04 9.89 1.00
N LEU A 191 17.09 10.06 -0.32
CA LEU A 191 16.43 9.15 -1.27
C LEU A 191 17.42 8.14 -1.83
N GLN A 192 17.04 6.87 -1.88
CA GLN A 192 17.84 5.79 -2.43
C GLN A 192 17.12 5.16 -3.61
N TRP A 193 17.81 5.05 -4.74
CA TRP A 193 17.31 4.39 -5.94
C TRP A 193 17.82 2.96 -5.99
N TRP A 194 16.93 2.03 -6.28
CA TRP A 194 17.19 0.59 -6.30
C TRP A 194 16.88 0.06 -7.69
N ASP A 195 17.75 -0.81 -8.19
CA ASP A 195 17.55 -1.51 -9.45
C ASP A 195 17.69 -3.01 -9.19
N GLN A 196 16.61 -3.76 -9.38
CA GLN A 196 16.55 -5.20 -9.14
C GLN A 196 17.55 -5.99 -10.01
N ARG A 197 18.02 -5.42 -11.12
CA ARG A 197 19.01 -6.03 -12.02
C ARG A 197 20.43 -5.92 -11.47
N ARG A 198 20.65 -5.08 -10.44
CA ARG A 198 21.95 -4.87 -9.78
C ARG A 198 21.85 -5.32 -8.33
N SER A 199 22.65 -6.31 -7.97
CA SER A 199 22.77 -6.74 -6.57
C SER A 199 23.70 -5.82 -5.78
N GLY A 200 23.57 -5.85 -4.45
CA GLY A 200 24.54 -5.22 -3.53
C GLY A 200 24.13 -3.88 -2.93
N GLY A 201 22.93 -3.37 -3.21
CA GLY A 201 22.37 -2.20 -2.53
C GLY A 201 21.78 -1.16 -3.48
N ALA A 202 21.55 0.05 -2.96
CA ALA A 202 21.07 1.17 -3.76
C ALA A 202 22.09 1.56 -4.83
N VAL A 203 21.63 1.76 -6.06
CA VAL A 203 22.48 2.10 -7.22
C VAL A 203 22.75 3.59 -7.34
N SER A 204 21.95 4.42 -6.66
CA SER A 204 22.16 5.85 -6.53
C SER A 204 21.54 6.34 -5.21
N GLN A 205 22.13 7.40 -4.65
CA GLN A 205 21.64 8.02 -3.43
C GLN A 205 21.64 9.53 -3.61
N PHE A 206 20.48 10.15 -3.43
CA PHE A 206 20.37 11.59 -3.28
C PHE A 206 20.46 11.93 -1.80
N LYS A 207 21.64 12.41 -1.39
CA LYS A 207 21.88 12.98 -0.06
C LYS A 207 21.29 14.39 -0.07
N ALA A 208 20.10 14.54 0.50
CA ALA A 208 19.45 15.84 0.63
C ALA A 208 20.24 16.69 1.64
N ASN A 209 21.29 17.38 1.17
CA ASN A 209 22.03 18.36 1.94
C ASN A 209 21.23 19.67 1.91
N TRP A 210 20.20 19.78 2.76
CA TRP A 210 19.44 21.01 2.96
C TRP A 210 19.92 21.75 4.21
#